data_AF-A0A940VJ07-F1
#
_entry.id   AF-A0A940VJ07-F1
#
_cell.length_a   1.000
_cell.length_b   1.000
_cell.length_c   1.000
_cell.angle_alpha   90.00
_cell.angle_beta   90.00
_cell.angle_gamma   90.00
#
_symmetry.space_group_name_H-M   'P 1'
#
loop_
_entity.id
_entity.type
_entity.pdbx_description
1 polymer ?
#
loop_
_entity_poly.entity_id
_entity_poly.type
_entity_poly.pdbx_seq_one_letter_code
_entity_poly.pdbx_strand_id
1 'polypeptide(L)'
;MKATIFRNRAVAVLLAAAVVLASATVAQSQSEARVQDAIGILTDTSRSPQERIGAARDLGVSGRDSDSAAQALIGVLSSDPNPAVRSAAAVALGSAAFPDAAPIQALIQALSSDGSAEVRLAAVRGLEVV
;
A
#
# COMPACT_ATOMS: atom_id res chain seq x y z
N MET A 1 21.11 -49.93 6.75
CA MET A 1 21.51 -48.61 7.27
C MET A 1 21.23 -47.43 6.34
N LYS A 2 21.37 -47.53 5.00
CA LYS A 2 21.12 -46.40 4.08
C LYS A 2 19.66 -45.90 4.02
N ALA A 3 18.67 -46.79 4.18
CA ALA A 3 17.25 -46.43 4.11
C ALA A 3 16.75 -45.55 5.29
N THR A 4 17.30 -45.74 6.49
CA THR A 4 16.92 -44.98 7.69
C THR A 4 17.45 -43.54 7.62
N ILE A 5 18.65 -43.34 7.07
CA ILE A 5 19.25 -42.02 6.87
C ILE A 5 18.46 -41.22 5.82
N PHE A 6 18.01 -41.87 4.74
CA PHE A 6 17.23 -41.23 3.68
C PHE A 6 15.85 -40.78 4.17
N ARG A 7 15.16 -41.61 4.96
CA ARG A 7 13.88 -41.25 5.62
C ARG A 7 14.04 -40.07 6.58
N ASN A 8 15.09 -40.04 7.40
CA ASN A 8 15.32 -38.93 8.34
C ASN A 8 15.61 -37.60 7.62
N ARG A 9 16.34 -37.62 6.50
CA ARG A 9 16.57 -36.40 5.71
C ARG A 9 15.31 -35.91 5.01
N ALA A 10 14.49 -36.80 4.47
CA ALA A 10 13.21 -36.45 3.86
C ALA A 10 12.23 -35.82 4.87
N VAL A 11 12.14 -36.38 6.08
CA VAL A 11 11.30 -35.83 7.16
C VAL A 11 11.81 -34.46 7.64
N ALA A 12 13.13 -34.30 7.79
CA ALA A 12 13.72 -33.01 8.16
C ALA A 12 13.48 -31.91 7.11
N VAL A 13 13.56 -32.25 5.82
CA VAL A 13 13.26 -31.31 4.72
C VAL A 13 11.78 -30.93 4.69
N LEU A 14 10.88 -31.89 4.89
CA LEU A 14 9.44 -31.64 4.96
C LEU A 14 9.04 -30.75 6.16
N LEU A 15 9.65 -30.98 7.34
CA LEU A 15 9.42 -30.14 8.52
C LEU A 15 9.98 -28.73 8.33
N ALA A 16 11.17 -28.58 7.75
CA ALA A 16 11.73 -27.26 7.44
C ALA A 16 10.86 -26.49 6.44
N ALA A 17 10.37 -27.14 5.39
CA ALA A 17 9.46 -26.53 4.42
C ALA A 17 8.12 -26.10 5.06
N ALA A 18 7.56 -26.93 5.94
CA ALA A 18 6.32 -26.59 6.66
C ALA A 18 6.49 -25.38 7.59
N VAL A 19 7.62 -25.28 8.30
CA VAL A 19 7.93 -24.12 9.16
C VAL A 19 8.11 -22.85 8.32
N VAL A 20 8.81 -22.92 7.19
CA VAL A 20 8.99 -21.77 6.28
C VAL A 20 7.65 -21.29 5.72
N LEU A 21 6.78 -22.20 5.29
CA LEU A 21 5.44 -21.86 4.81
C LEU A 21 4.58 -21.22 5.91
N ALA A 22 4.64 -21.73 7.14
CA ALA A 22 3.92 -21.14 8.28
C ALA A 22 4.42 -19.74 8.66
N SER A 23 5.74 -19.48 8.59
CA SER A 23 6.28 -18.14 8.83
C SER A 23 5.91 -17.16 7.71
N ALA A 24 5.87 -17.62 6.46
CA ALA A 24 5.45 -16.80 5.32
C ALA A 24 3.96 -16.40 5.41
N THR A 25 3.07 -17.31 5.81
CA THR A 25 1.64 -17.00 5.96
C THR A 25 1.37 -16.02 7.11
N VAL A 26 2.10 -16.13 8.23
CA VAL A 26 1.98 -15.18 9.35
C VAL A 26 2.52 -13.79 8.96
N ALA A 27 3.62 -13.72 8.21
CA ALA A 27 4.14 -12.45 7.70
C ALA A 27 3.14 -11.78 6.73
N GLN A 28 2.52 -12.57 5.85
CA GLN A 28 1.50 -12.10 4.91
C GLN A 28 0.29 -11.51 5.66
N SER A 29 -0.26 -12.22 6.65
CA SER A 29 -1.43 -11.76 7.39
C SER A 29 -1.16 -10.51 8.22
N GLN A 30 0.04 -10.39 8.79
CA GLN A 30 0.46 -9.17 9.49
C GLN A 30 0.65 -7.98 8.54
N SER A 31 1.11 -8.23 7.30
CA SER A 31 1.20 -7.19 6.28
C SER A 31 -0.18 -6.66 5.92
N GLU A 32 -1.13 -7.55 5.66
CA GLU A 32 -2.50 -7.20 5.32
C GLU A 32 -3.22 -6.45 6.45
N ALA A 33 -3.03 -6.90 7.70
CA ALA A 33 -3.57 -6.19 8.86
C ALA A 33 -3.03 -4.75 9.00
N ARG A 34 -1.73 -4.54 8.70
CA ARG A 34 -1.13 -3.19 8.72
C ARG A 34 -1.66 -2.31 7.60
N VAL A 35 -1.83 -2.87 6.41
CA VAL A 35 -2.47 -2.15 5.29
C VAL A 35 -3.89 -1.75 5.66
N GLN A 36 -4.66 -2.64 6.28
CA GLN A 36 -6.03 -2.36 6.68
C GLN A 36 -6.13 -1.29 7.79
N ASP A 37 -5.22 -1.32 8.77
CA ASP A 37 -5.14 -0.29 9.81
C ASP A 37 -4.79 1.08 9.22
N ALA A 38 -3.82 1.14 8.31
CA ALA A 38 -3.45 2.36 7.61
C ALA A 38 -4.61 2.89 6.75
N ILE A 39 -5.38 2.05 6.07
CA ILE A 39 -6.62 2.46 5.37
C ILE A 39 -7.63 3.05 6.36
N GLY A 40 -7.80 2.42 7.53
CA GLY A 40 -8.68 2.93 8.59
C GLY A 40 -8.29 4.33 9.05
N ILE A 41 -7.00 4.56 9.33
CA ILE A 41 -6.48 5.88 9.70
C ILE A 41 -6.65 6.88 8.55
N LEU A 42 -6.31 6.49 7.33
CA LEU A 42 -6.36 7.35 6.15
C LEU A 42 -7.78 7.84 5.83
N THR A 43 -8.80 7.01 6.05
CA THR A 43 -10.19 7.33 5.67
C THR A 43 -11.01 7.93 6.81
N ASP A 44 -10.50 7.89 8.05
CA ASP A 44 -11.17 8.46 9.21
C ASP A 44 -10.94 9.98 9.32
N THR A 45 -11.95 10.76 8.94
CA THR A 45 -11.87 12.23 8.99
C THR A 45 -11.81 12.80 10.40
N SER A 46 -12.07 12.01 11.45
CA SER A 46 -11.87 12.41 12.85
C SER A 46 -10.39 12.42 13.25
N ARG A 47 -9.53 11.71 12.52
CA ARG A 47 -8.07 11.75 12.69
C ARG A 47 -7.49 13.09 12.27
N SER A 48 -6.34 13.43 12.83
CA SER A 48 -5.62 14.62 12.41
C SER A 48 -5.13 14.48 10.96
N PRO A 49 -4.99 15.59 10.21
CA PRO A 49 -4.37 15.55 8.88
C PRO A 49 -2.98 14.91 8.89
N GLN A 50 -2.21 15.07 9.97
CA GLN A 50 -0.88 14.49 10.12
C GLN A 50 -0.92 12.97 10.18
N GLU A 51 -1.86 12.39 10.93
CA GLU A 51 -2.06 10.94 10.98
C GLU A 51 -2.46 10.40 9.59
N ARG A 52 -3.37 11.08 8.89
CA ARG A 52 -3.78 10.67 7.53
C ARG A 52 -2.64 10.77 6.52
N ILE A 53 -1.80 11.80 6.60
CA ILE A 53 -0.59 11.93 5.77
C ILE A 53 0.38 10.77 6.05
N GLY A 54 0.58 10.40 7.33
CA GLY A 54 1.38 9.25 7.72
C GLY A 54 0.85 7.97 7.07
N ALA A 55 -0.45 7.71 7.23
CA ALA A 55 -1.12 6.55 6.66
C ALA A 55 -1.02 6.50 5.11
N ALA A 56 -1.18 7.65 4.42
CA ALA A 56 -1.02 7.70 2.98
C ALA A 56 0.39 7.29 2.54
N ARG A 57 1.43 7.78 3.24
CA ARG A 57 2.83 7.42 2.97
C ARG A 57 3.09 5.95 3.24
N ASP A 58 2.57 5.43 4.35
CA ASP A 58 2.72 4.02 4.72
C ASP A 58 2.10 3.10 3.67
N LEU A 59 0.92 3.45 3.15
CA LEU A 59 0.29 2.72 2.04
C LEU A 59 1.07 2.83 0.74
N GLY A 60 1.69 3.98 0.47
CA GLY A 60 2.58 4.16 -0.68
C GLY A 60 3.79 3.21 -0.71
N VAL A 61 4.20 2.69 0.45
CA VAL A 61 5.34 1.76 0.60
C VAL A 61 4.87 0.32 0.80
N SER A 62 3.90 0.10 1.68
CA SER A 62 3.48 -1.23 2.12
C SER A 62 2.23 -1.77 1.42
N GLY A 63 1.46 -0.90 0.78
CA GLY A 63 0.18 -1.23 0.14
C GLY A 63 0.25 -1.48 -1.36
N ARG A 64 1.43 -1.48 -2.00
CA ARG A 64 1.59 -1.55 -3.47
C ARG A 64 0.84 -2.71 -4.16
N ASP A 65 0.70 -3.84 -3.46
CA ASP A 65 0.07 -5.07 -3.96
C ASP A 65 -1.39 -5.20 -3.45
N SER A 66 -1.98 -4.08 -2.99
CA SER A 66 -3.31 -4.03 -2.37
C SER A 66 -4.26 -3.10 -3.14
N ASP A 67 -5.26 -3.69 -3.77
CA ASP A 67 -6.32 -2.95 -4.46
C ASP A 67 -7.09 -2.03 -3.50
N SER A 68 -7.32 -2.46 -2.27
CA SER A 68 -7.99 -1.65 -1.26
C SER A 68 -7.17 -0.43 -0.86
N ALA A 69 -5.83 -0.54 -0.80
CA ALA A 69 -4.94 0.60 -0.60
C ALA A 69 -5.01 1.59 -1.76
N ALA A 70 -4.99 1.09 -3.01
CA ALA A 70 -5.13 1.94 -4.20
C ALA A 70 -6.45 2.72 -4.19
N GLN A 71 -7.58 2.02 -3.93
CA GLN A 71 -8.90 2.64 -3.88
C GLN A 71 -9.03 3.66 -2.74
N ALA A 72 -8.48 3.37 -1.57
CA ALA A 72 -8.48 4.31 -0.45
C ALA A 72 -7.71 5.60 -0.78
N LEU A 73 -6.52 5.47 -1.36
CA LEU A 73 -5.70 6.61 -1.78
C LEU A 73 -6.39 7.44 -2.87
N ILE A 74 -7.04 6.81 -3.85
CA ILE A 74 -7.84 7.50 -4.88
C ILE A 74 -9.00 8.28 -4.24
N GLY A 75 -9.73 7.64 -3.32
CA GLY A 75 -10.82 8.27 -2.58
C GLY A 75 -10.34 9.51 -1.81
N VAL A 76 -9.22 9.41 -1.11
CA VAL A 76 -8.63 10.54 -0.38
C VAL A 76 -8.15 11.65 -1.32
N LEU A 77 -7.46 11.31 -2.42
CA LEU A 77 -7.02 12.29 -3.42
C LEU A 77 -8.19 13.09 -4.00
N SER A 78 -9.38 12.49 -4.13
CA SER A 78 -10.55 13.17 -4.70
C SER A 78 -11.35 14.00 -3.69
N SER A 79 -11.34 13.64 -2.41
CA SER A 79 -12.37 14.11 -1.46
C SER A 79 -11.87 14.60 -0.10
N ASP A 80 -10.60 14.41 0.28
CA ASP A 80 -10.14 14.87 1.59
C ASP A 80 -10.21 16.41 1.68
N PRO A 81 -10.78 16.97 2.76
CA PRO A 81 -10.90 18.42 2.91
C PRO A 81 -9.55 19.12 2.99
N ASN A 82 -8.49 18.41 3.43
CA ASN A 82 -7.17 18.99 3.60
C ASN A 82 -6.29 18.75 2.35
N PRO A 83 -5.83 19.82 1.67
CA PRO A 83 -5.00 19.69 0.47
C PRO A 83 -3.66 18.98 0.72
N ALA A 84 -3.09 19.08 1.92
CA ALA A 84 -1.84 18.37 2.25
C ALA A 84 -2.05 16.85 2.32
N VAL A 85 -3.22 16.39 2.76
CA VAL A 85 -3.57 14.96 2.76
C VAL A 85 -3.78 14.48 1.33
N ARG A 86 -4.50 15.25 0.49
CA ARG A 86 -4.66 14.92 -0.95
C ARG A 86 -3.31 14.88 -1.68
N SER A 87 -2.42 15.83 -1.40
CA SER A 87 -1.05 15.87 -1.93
C SER A 87 -0.26 14.61 -1.54
N ALA A 88 -0.33 14.19 -0.28
CA ALA A 88 0.29 12.95 0.18
C ALA A 88 -0.28 11.71 -0.52
N ALA A 89 -1.59 11.66 -0.75
CA ALA A 89 -2.23 10.58 -1.49
C ALA A 89 -1.77 10.52 -2.96
N ALA A 90 -1.64 11.67 -3.64
CA ALA A 90 -1.10 11.73 -5.00
C ALA A 90 0.35 11.20 -5.07
N VAL A 91 1.21 11.61 -4.13
CA VAL A 91 2.59 11.09 -4.07
C VAL A 91 2.61 9.59 -3.84
N ALA A 92 1.78 9.09 -2.91
CA ALA A 92 1.71 7.67 -2.59
C ALA A 92 1.22 6.81 -3.77
N LEU A 93 0.22 7.29 -4.52
CA LEU A 93 -0.25 6.61 -5.74
C LEU A 93 0.85 6.47 -6.79
N GLY A 94 1.69 7.50 -6.96
CA GLY A 94 2.84 7.44 -7.86
C GLY A 94 3.94 6.51 -7.34
N SER A 95 4.33 6.64 -6.07
CA SER A 95 5.44 5.86 -5.51
C SER A 95 5.15 4.37 -5.37
N ALA A 96 3.88 4.00 -5.17
CA ALA A 96 3.46 2.61 -5.03
C ALA A 96 3.54 1.82 -6.34
N ALA A 97 3.45 2.51 -7.49
CA ALA A 97 3.42 1.89 -8.82
C ALA A 97 2.43 0.71 -8.89
N PHE A 98 1.21 0.96 -8.42
CA PHE A 98 0.12 -0.01 -8.46
C PHE A 98 -0.06 -0.57 -9.89
N PRO A 99 -0.36 -1.87 -10.04
CA PRO A 99 -0.43 -2.51 -11.36
C PRO A 99 -1.60 -2.01 -12.23
N ASP A 100 -2.61 -1.39 -11.63
CA ASP A 100 -3.81 -0.93 -12.30
C ASP A 100 -3.69 0.49 -12.87
N ALA A 101 -4.47 0.77 -13.92
CA ALA A 101 -4.51 2.10 -14.55
C ALA A 101 -5.28 3.16 -13.73
N ALA A 102 -6.09 2.75 -12.74
CA ALA A 102 -6.95 3.66 -11.98
C ALA A 102 -6.18 4.74 -11.20
N PRO A 103 -5.06 4.42 -10.50
CA PRO A 103 -4.15 5.41 -9.92
C PRO A 103 -3.66 6.47 -10.91
N ILE A 104 -3.26 6.07 -12.12
CA ILE A 104 -2.80 7.01 -13.16
C ILE A 104 -3.94 7.95 -13.58
N GLN A 105 -5.14 7.41 -13.79
CA GLN A 105 -6.31 8.24 -14.13
C GLN A 105 -6.66 9.23 -13.02
N ALA A 106 -6.59 8.81 -11.75
CA ALA A 106 -6.83 9.69 -10.61
C ALA A 106 -5.78 10.81 -10.52
N LEU A 107 -4.50 10.52 -10.80
CA LEU A 107 -3.45 11.53 -10.86
C LEU A 107 -3.67 12.53 -12.00
N ILE A 108 -4.05 12.07 -13.20
CA ILE A 108 -4.39 12.94 -14.34
C ILE A 108 -5.57 13.86 -13.99
N GLN A 109 -6.59 13.33 -13.30
CA GLN A 109 -7.73 14.12 -12.86
C GLN A 109 -7.31 15.17 -11.83
N ALA A 110 -6.54 14.79 -10.80
CA ALA A 110 -6.03 15.73 -9.79
C ALA A 110 -5.18 16.85 -10.42
N LEU A 111 -4.32 16.51 -11.38
CA LEU A 111 -3.54 17.49 -12.15
C LEU A 111 -4.43 18.52 -12.86
N SER A 112 -5.56 18.06 -13.41
CA SER A 112 -6.42 18.90 -14.26
C SER A 112 -7.42 19.74 -13.46
N SER A 113 -7.91 19.24 -12.32
CA SER A 113 -9.07 19.81 -11.63
C SER A 113 -8.93 20.07 -10.14
N ASP A 114 -7.84 19.68 -9.46
CA ASP A 114 -7.70 19.99 -8.04
C ASP A 114 -7.50 21.50 -7.82
N GLY A 115 -8.24 22.07 -6.87
CA GLY A 115 -8.18 23.50 -6.54
C GLY A 115 -6.84 23.94 -5.95
N SER A 116 -6.09 23.02 -5.31
CA SER A 116 -4.79 23.30 -4.71
C SER A 116 -3.65 23.11 -5.71
N ALA A 117 -2.83 24.15 -5.87
CA ALA A 117 -1.61 24.07 -6.67
C ALA A 117 -0.62 23.02 -6.16
N GLU A 118 -0.59 22.81 -4.83
CA GLU A 118 0.25 21.80 -4.21
C GLU A 118 -0.15 20.38 -4.65
N VAL A 119 -1.46 20.10 -4.68
CA VAL A 119 -1.97 18.79 -5.10
C VAL A 119 -1.69 18.56 -6.58
N ARG A 120 -1.88 19.59 -7.43
CA ARG A 120 -1.54 19.49 -8.86
C ARG A 120 -0.05 19.18 -9.07
N LEU A 121 0.85 19.84 -8.32
CA LEU A 121 2.28 19.54 -8.37
C LEU A 121 2.59 18.12 -7.90
N ALA A 122 1.97 17.67 -6.82
CA ALA A 122 2.11 16.30 -6.33
C ALA A 122 1.64 15.27 -7.38
N ALA A 123 0.56 15.58 -8.10
CA ALA A 123 0.07 14.73 -9.19
C ALA A 123 1.08 14.64 -10.35
N VAL A 124 1.70 15.75 -10.76
CA VAL A 124 2.80 15.72 -11.76
C VAL A 124 3.93 14.81 -11.29
N ARG A 125 4.40 14.99 -10.05
CA ARG A 125 5.48 14.17 -9.47
C ARG A 125 5.10 12.69 -9.43
N GLY A 126 3.85 12.38 -9.09
CA GLY A 126 3.35 11.01 -9.11
C GLY A 126 3.38 10.40 -10.51
N LEU A 127 2.99 11.17 -11.54
CA LEU A 127 3.01 10.74 -12.94
C LEU A 127 4.42 10.61 -13.51
N GLU A 128 5.42 11.32 -12.98
CA GLU A 128 6.82 11.19 -13.41
C GLU A 128 7.47 9.88 -12.98
N VAL A 129 6.98 9.25 -11.90
CA VAL A 129 7.61 8.08 -11.28
C VAL A 129 6.82 6.78 -11.43
N VAL A 130 5.57 6.85 -11.88
CA VAL A 130 4.65 5.71 -12.04
C VAL A 130 4.81 5.01 -13.39
#